data_AF-A0A0B2UH84-F1
#
_entry.id   AF-A0A0B2UH84-F1
#
_cell.length_a   1.000
_cell.length_b   1.000
_cell.length_c   1.000
_cell.angle_alpha   90.00
_cell.angle_beta   90.00
_cell.angle_gamma   90.00
#
_symmetry.space_group_name_H-M   'P 1'
#
loop_
_entity.id
_entity.type
_entity.pdbx_description
1 polymer ?
#
loop_
_entity_poly.entity_id
_entity_poly.type
_entity_poly.pdbx_seq_one_letter_code
_entity_poly.pdbx_strand_id
1 'polypeptide(L)'
;MVRDKLTQEDEECIDRIVNPYPFVTEDTLNDIDASECPEERNSLVCELSVVLSNGAAVLNPRIQGMFPRLIALLNDKQIYNSSAIMLSDACRHIEDVQNAFKTLGIFNLLEFSEIHYKSTMSLVYSLCIENNNNREYFIENYYDEQRDRNCSLIQSIITPIPDESIESTDIDLL
;
A
#
# COMPACT_ATOMS: atom_id res chain seq x y z
N MET A 1 45.18 -17.20 -6.83
CA MET A 1 44.22 -17.95 -7.66
C MET A 1 43.06 -17.00 -7.91
N VAL A 2 42.97 -16.42 -9.10
CA VAL A 2 41.85 -15.56 -9.48
C VAL A 2 40.77 -16.50 -10.03
N ARG A 3 39.57 -16.50 -9.46
CA ARG A 3 38.45 -17.29 -9.99
C ARG A 3 37.95 -16.61 -11.26
N ASP A 4 37.97 -17.31 -12.39
CA ASP A 4 37.62 -16.75 -13.70
C ASP A 4 36.10 -16.72 -14.01
N LYS A 5 35.26 -17.38 -13.19
CA LYS A 5 33.79 -17.34 -13.31
C LYS A 5 33.12 -17.35 -11.94
N LEU A 6 32.06 -16.56 -11.80
CA LEU A 6 31.15 -16.61 -10.66
C LEU A 6 30.42 -17.95 -10.64
N THR A 7 30.24 -18.52 -9.46
CA THR A 7 29.34 -19.67 -9.24
C THR A 7 27.91 -19.18 -9.02
N GLN A 8 26.92 -20.07 -9.16
CA GLN A 8 25.52 -19.74 -8.86
C GLN A 8 25.35 -19.22 -7.42
N GLU A 9 26.06 -19.82 -6.45
CA GLU A 9 26.08 -19.33 -5.07
C GLU A 9 26.68 -17.91 -4.96
N ASP A 10 27.72 -17.60 -5.75
CA ASP A 10 28.30 -16.25 -5.79
C ASP A 10 27.30 -15.24 -6.42
N GLU A 11 26.58 -15.63 -7.47
CA GLU A 11 25.56 -14.79 -8.12
C GLU A 11 24.38 -14.50 -7.18
N GLU A 12 23.89 -15.51 -6.44
CA GLU A 12 22.83 -15.36 -5.44
C GLU A 12 23.28 -14.47 -4.26
N CYS A 13 24.53 -14.61 -3.81
CA CYS A 13 25.10 -13.74 -2.77
C CYS A 13 25.22 -12.27 -3.25
N ILE A 14 25.67 -12.05 -4.49
CA ILE A 14 25.79 -10.71 -5.05
C ILE A 14 24.40 -10.08 -5.23
N ASP A 15 23.42 -10.84 -5.71
CA ASP A 15 22.04 -10.36 -5.87
C ASP A 15 21.43 -9.95 -4.51
N ARG A 16 21.68 -10.72 -3.44
CA ARG A 16 21.26 -10.36 -2.07
C ARG A 16 21.88 -9.06 -1.58
N ILE A 17 23.14 -8.79 -1.91
CA ILE A 17 23.82 -7.57 -1.49
C ILE A 17 23.32 -6.37 -2.29
N VAL A 18 23.15 -6.53 -3.60
CA VAL A 18 22.82 -5.44 -4.53
C VAL A 18 21.32 -5.11 -4.51
N ASN A 19 20.47 -6.11 -4.25
CA ASN A 19 19.02 -5.97 -4.21
C ASN A 19 18.44 -6.71 -3.00
N PRO A 20 18.65 -6.20 -1.77
CA PRO A 20 18.27 -6.90 -0.55
C PRO A 20 16.75 -6.96 -0.35
N TYR A 21 16.00 -5.99 -0.90
CA TYR A 21 14.58 -5.83 -0.59
C TYR A 21 13.73 -7.08 -0.86
N PRO A 22 13.80 -7.74 -2.04
CA PRO A 22 13.00 -8.95 -2.27
C PRO A 22 13.29 -10.07 -1.28
N PHE A 23 14.56 -10.26 -0.89
CA PHE A 23 14.94 -11.32 0.03
C PHE A 23 14.44 -11.02 1.44
N VAL A 24 14.63 -9.79 1.93
CA VAL A 24 14.10 -9.37 3.24
C VAL A 24 12.59 -9.49 3.26
N THR A 25 11.89 -9.03 2.22
CA THR A 25 10.43 -9.17 2.14
C THR A 25 9.97 -10.63 2.14
N GLU A 26 10.65 -11.49 1.39
CA GLU A 26 10.33 -12.92 1.33
C GLU A 26 10.57 -13.62 2.67
N ASP A 27 11.74 -13.39 3.29
CA ASP A 27 12.11 -13.97 4.59
C ASP A 27 11.14 -13.51 5.68
N THR A 28 10.84 -12.21 5.77
CA THR A 28 9.90 -11.68 6.77
C THR A 28 8.48 -12.21 6.55
N LEU A 29 8.01 -12.38 5.31
CA LEU A 29 6.72 -13.01 5.03
C LEU A 29 6.69 -14.47 5.50
N ASN A 30 7.79 -15.21 5.30
CA ASN A 30 7.89 -16.60 5.77
C ASN A 30 7.89 -16.67 7.30
N ASP A 31 8.54 -15.72 7.98
CA ASP A 31 8.53 -15.64 9.44
C ASP A 31 7.14 -15.29 10.00
N ILE A 32 6.39 -14.41 9.31
CA ILE A 32 4.98 -14.12 9.65
C ILE A 32 4.10 -15.37 9.52
N ASP A 33 4.31 -16.16 8.48
CA ASP A 33 3.57 -17.41 8.23
C ASP A 33 3.94 -18.50 9.24
N ALA A 34 5.17 -18.49 9.77
CA ALA A 34 5.67 -19.48 10.72
C ALA A 34 5.33 -19.15 12.19
N SER A 35 5.10 -17.88 12.52
CA SER A 35 4.75 -17.48 13.88
C SER A 35 3.25 -17.64 14.15
N GLU A 36 2.89 -18.15 15.33
CA GLU A 36 1.51 -18.15 15.85
C GLU A 36 1.24 -16.97 16.78
N CYS A 37 2.27 -16.18 17.12
CA CYS A 37 2.20 -15.09 18.09
C CYS A 37 1.76 -13.77 17.42
N PRO A 38 0.59 -13.21 17.77
CA PRO A 38 0.10 -11.98 17.14
C PRO A 38 1.04 -10.79 17.30
N GLU A 39 1.67 -10.63 18.46
CA GLU A 39 2.58 -9.52 18.75
C GLU A 39 3.84 -9.59 17.87
N GLU A 40 4.41 -10.78 17.72
CA GLU A 40 5.56 -11.03 16.86
C GLU A 40 5.22 -10.76 15.39
N ARG A 41 4.09 -11.30 14.92
CA ARG A 41 3.62 -11.08 13.54
C ARG A 41 3.36 -9.60 13.26
N ASN A 42 2.76 -8.86 14.21
CA ASN A 42 2.62 -7.40 14.10
C ASN A 42 3.98 -6.69 13.99
N SER A 43 4.98 -7.11 14.77
CA SER A 43 6.33 -6.55 14.68
C SER A 43 6.95 -6.77 13.30
N LEU A 44 6.85 -7.99 12.77
CA LEU A 44 7.35 -8.33 11.43
C LEU A 44 6.63 -7.55 10.32
N VAL A 45 5.30 -7.34 10.44
CA VAL A 45 4.54 -6.49 9.52
C VAL A 45 5.02 -5.02 9.57
N CYS A 46 5.34 -4.50 10.76
CA CYS A 46 5.93 -3.18 10.90
C CYS A 46 7.31 -3.07 10.23
N GLU A 47 8.13 -4.11 10.31
CA GLU A 47 9.42 -4.17 9.60
C GLU A 47 9.22 -4.14 8.07
N LEU A 48 8.25 -4.91 7.55
CA LEU A 48 7.85 -4.83 6.15
C LEU A 48 7.40 -3.42 5.75
N SER A 49 6.69 -2.70 6.63
CA SER A 49 6.27 -1.30 6.38
C SER A 49 7.46 -0.40 6.07
N VAL A 50 8.56 -0.56 6.82
CA VAL A 50 9.80 0.22 6.60
C VAL A 50 10.40 -0.09 5.24
N VAL A 51 10.46 -1.37 4.86
CA VAL A 51 10.97 -1.79 3.54
C VAL A 51 10.11 -1.25 2.41
N LEU A 52 8.80 -1.43 2.51
CA LEU A 52 7.84 -1.09 1.45
C LEU A 52 7.55 0.41 1.35
N SER A 53 7.89 1.20 2.37
CA SER A 53 7.87 2.67 2.27
C SER A 53 8.87 3.22 1.23
N ASN A 54 9.82 2.39 0.77
CA ASN A 54 10.77 2.75 -0.26
C ASN A 54 10.21 2.46 -1.66
N GLY A 55 10.07 3.51 -2.49
CA GLY A 55 9.60 3.39 -3.88
C GLY A 55 10.36 2.37 -4.73
N ALA A 56 11.70 2.25 -4.55
CA ALA A 56 12.49 1.28 -5.29
C ALA A 56 12.18 -0.18 -4.90
N ALA A 57 11.74 -0.41 -3.65
CA ALA A 57 11.31 -1.73 -3.20
C ALA A 57 9.96 -2.09 -3.82
N VAL A 58 8.94 -1.24 -3.71
CA VAL A 58 7.58 -1.55 -4.21
C VAL A 58 7.47 -1.60 -5.74
N LEU A 59 8.37 -0.93 -6.45
CA LEU A 59 8.49 -1.02 -7.91
C LEU A 59 9.34 -2.22 -8.38
N ASN A 60 9.96 -2.96 -7.47
CA ASN A 60 10.75 -4.14 -7.81
C ASN A 60 9.81 -5.29 -8.26
N PRO A 61 9.99 -5.87 -9.46
CA PRO A 61 9.12 -6.93 -9.98
C PRO A 61 9.01 -8.17 -9.07
N ARG A 62 10.09 -8.53 -8.35
CA ARG A 62 10.06 -9.66 -7.41
C ARG A 62 9.17 -9.36 -6.20
N ILE A 63 9.19 -8.11 -5.71
CA ILE A 63 8.30 -7.67 -4.64
C ILE A 63 6.85 -7.58 -5.14
N GLN A 64 6.63 -7.08 -6.35
CA GLN A 64 5.29 -7.07 -6.95
C GLN A 64 4.71 -8.47 -7.09
N GLY A 65 5.54 -9.47 -7.39
CA GLY A 65 5.16 -10.89 -7.37
C GLY A 65 4.66 -11.38 -6.00
N MET A 66 5.03 -10.70 -4.91
CA MET A 66 4.60 -10.99 -3.54
C MET A 66 3.40 -10.16 -3.09
N PHE A 67 2.90 -9.21 -3.89
CA PHE A 67 1.71 -8.42 -3.55
C PHE A 67 0.49 -9.25 -3.14
N PRO A 68 0.16 -10.39 -3.79
CA PRO A 68 -0.94 -11.22 -3.35
C PRO A 68 -0.78 -11.72 -1.90
N ARG A 69 0.44 -12.10 -1.49
CA ARG A 69 0.73 -12.52 -0.12
C ARG A 69 0.64 -11.36 0.86
N LEU A 70 1.20 -10.20 0.51
CA LEU A 70 1.14 -8.99 1.34
C LEU A 70 -0.30 -8.52 1.57
N ILE A 71 -1.12 -8.53 0.52
CA ILE A 71 -2.55 -8.17 0.61
C ILE A 71 -3.32 -9.20 1.43
N ALA A 72 -3.00 -10.49 1.31
CA ALA A 72 -3.67 -11.55 2.05
C ALA A 72 -3.53 -11.42 3.58
N LEU A 73 -2.52 -10.70 4.08
CA LEU A 73 -2.37 -10.40 5.52
C LEU A 73 -3.58 -9.65 6.09
N LEU A 74 -4.33 -8.90 5.28
CA LEU A 74 -5.58 -8.25 5.69
C LEU A 74 -6.69 -9.23 6.08
N ASN A 75 -6.58 -10.52 5.75
CA ASN A 75 -7.57 -11.50 6.20
C ASN A 75 -7.47 -11.80 7.70
N ASP A 76 -6.33 -11.51 8.30
CA ASP A 76 -6.08 -11.79 9.72
C ASP A 76 -6.40 -10.58 10.60
N LYS A 77 -7.46 -10.71 11.39
CA LYS A 77 -7.96 -9.63 12.27
C LYS A 77 -6.97 -9.24 13.38
N GLN A 78 -6.04 -10.11 13.77
CA GLN A 78 -5.07 -9.81 14.83
C GLN A 78 -3.92 -8.92 14.34
N ILE A 79 -3.61 -8.94 13.04
CA ILE A 79 -2.56 -8.11 12.42
C ILE A 79 -3.10 -7.08 11.43
N TYR A 80 -4.42 -7.09 11.16
CA TYR A 80 -5.09 -6.25 10.17
C TYR A 80 -4.64 -4.79 10.20
N ASN A 81 -4.62 -4.17 11.40
CA ASN A 81 -4.29 -2.76 11.54
C ASN A 81 -2.88 -2.45 11.05
N SER A 82 -1.90 -3.27 11.41
CA SER A 82 -0.51 -3.12 10.98
C SER A 82 -0.38 -3.41 9.48
N SER A 83 -1.08 -4.43 8.97
CA SER A 83 -1.07 -4.77 7.55
C SER A 83 -1.69 -3.67 6.68
N ALA A 84 -2.77 -3.05 7.13
CA ALA A 84 -3.40 -1.94 6.42
C ALA A 84 -2.50 -0.69 6.39
N ILE A 85 -1.76 -0.42 7.48
CA ILE A 85 -0.77 0.67 7.51
C ILE A 85 0.42 0.35 6.59
N MET A 86 0.94 -0.88 6.63
CA MET A 86 2.00 -1.33 5.73
C MET A 86 1.62 -1.18 4.26
N LEU A 87 0.41 -1.61 3.87
CA LEU A 87 -0.08 -1.47 2.49
C LEU A 87 -0.38 0.00 2.14
N SER A 88 -0.81 0.80 3.11
CA SER A 88 -0.95 2.25 2.94
C SER A 88 0.39 2.87 2.57
N ASP A 89 1.45 2.56 3.32
CA ASP A 89 2.79 3.10 3.07
C ASP A 89 3.37 2.61 1.74
N ALA A 90 3.07 1.37 1.35
CA ALA A 90 3.56 0.77 0.11
C ALA A 90 3.00 1.40 -1.17
N CYS A 91 1.76 1.90 -1.15
CA CYS A 91 1.08 2.39 -2.36
C CYS A 91 0.92 3.91 -2.45
N ARG A 92 1.19 4.65 -1.37
CA ARG A 92 0.92 6.08 -1.33
C ARG A 92 1.71 6.84 -2.42
N HIS A 93 1.02 7.64 -3.23
CA HIS A 93 1.57 8.42 -4.35
C HIS A 93 2.20 7.60 -5.49
N ILE A 94 1.87 6.30 -5.60
CA ILE A 94 2.41 5.43 -6.66
C ILE A 94 1.25 4.75 -7.39
N GLU A 95 0.76 5.41 -8.45
CA GLU A 95 -0.46 5.01 -9.18
C GLU A 95 -0.42 3.56 -9.68
N ASP A 96 0.72 3.11 -10.21
CA ASP A 96 0.90 1.74 -10.68
C ASP A 96 0.69 0.71 -9.56
N VAL A 97 1.20 0.98 -8.36
CA VAL A 97 1.04 0.09 -7.20
C VAL A 97 -0.39 0.14 -6.68
N GLN A 98 -1.01 1.32 -6.63
CA GLN A 98 -2.42 1.47 -6.25
C GLN A 98 -3.34 0.69 -7.20
N ASN A 99 -3.10 0.75 -8.51
CA ASN A 99 -3.86 0.05 -9.53
C ASN A 99 -3.62 -1.48 -9.48
N ALA A 100 -2.37 -1.90 -9.20
CA ALA A 100 -2.05 -3.30 -8.97
C ALA A 100 -2.81 -3.85 -7.75
N PHE A 101 -2.82 -3.12 -6.63
CA PHE A 101 -3.56 -3.52 -5.43
C PHE A 101 -5.07 -3.59 -5.68
N LYS A 102 -5.63 -2.63 -6.42
CA LYS A 102 -7.04 -2.68 -6.85
C LYS A 102 -7.34 -3.93 -7.68
N THR A 103 -6.48 -4.25 -8.65
CA THR A 103 -6.62 -5.44 -9.51
C THR A 103 -6.59 -6.74 -8.70
N LEU A 104 -5.79 -6.77 -7.64
CA LEU A 104 -5.70 -7.89 -6.70
C LEU A 104 -6.86 -7.92 -5.68
N GLY A 105 -7.82 -7.00 -5.77
CA GLY A 105 -9.03 -7.02 -4.97
C GLY A 105 -8.88 -6.49 -3.55
N ILE A 106 -7.89 -5.62 -3.29
CA ILE A 106 -7.63 -5.07 -1.94
C ILE A 106 -8.88 -4.42 -1.31
N PHE A 107 -9.73 -3.77 -2.11
CA PHE A 107 -10.96 -3.12 -1.63
C PHE A 107 -11.97 -4.12 -1.02
N ASN A 108 -11.98 -5.37 -1.49
CA ASN A 108 -12.86 -6.41 -0.96
C ASN A 108 -12.47 -6.85 0.46
N LEU A 109 -11.26 -6.49 0.92
CA LEU A 109 -10.71 -6.89 2.21
C LEU A 109 -10.80 -5.78 3.26
N LEU A 110 -11.37 -4.63 2.91
CA LEU A 110 -11.52 -3.50 3.84
C LEU A 110 -12.46 -3.86 4.99
N GLU A 111 -12.01 -3.60 6.22
CA GLU A 111 -12.75 -3.83 7.46
C GLU A 111 -13.14 -2.51 8.12
N PHE A 112 -14.44 -2.28 8.27
CA PHE A 112 -14.99 -1.01 8.73
C PHE A 112 -15.46 -1.03 10.18
N SER A 113 -15.20 -2.10 10.92
CA SER A 113 -15.46 -2.16 12.35
C SER A 113 -14.70 -1.06 13.11
N GLU A 114 -15.23 -0.66 14.27
CA GLU A 114 -14.71 0.45 15.08
C GLU A 114 -13.21 0.31 15.40
N ILE A 115 -12.73 -0.91 15.64
CA ILE A 115 -11.34 -1.22 16.00
C ILE A 115 -10.38 -1.05 14.81
N HIS A 116 -10.86 -1.29 13.59
CA HIS A 116 -10.05 -1.31 12.38
C HIS A 116 -10.20 -0.05 11.51
N TYR A 117 -11.25 0.71 11.76
CA TYR A 117 -11.66 1.84 10.93
C TYR A 117 -10.53 2.83 10.60
N LYS A 118 -9.73 3.25 11.60
CA LYS A 118 -8.63 4.22 11.37
C LYS A 118 -7.58 3.70 10.38
N SER A 119 -7.16 2.45 10.53
CA SER A 119 -6.19 1.84 9.63
C SER A 119 -6.78 1.62 8.23
N THR A 120 -8.05 1.21 8.16
CA THR A 120 -8.78 1.10 6.89
C THR A 120 -8.87 2.43 6.16
N MET A 121 -9.16 3.53 6.86
CA MET A 121 -9.23 4.86 6.25
C MET A 121 -7.87 5.36 5.77
N SER A 122 -6.78 5.03 6.48
CA SER A 122 -5.43 5.31 6.00
C SER A 122 -5.12 4.56 4.70
N LEU A 123 -5.49 3.28 4.62
CA LEU A 123 -5.31 2.47 3.41
C LEU A 123 -6.15 3.01 2.25
N VAL A 124 -7.43 3.32 2.48
CA VAL A 124 -8.32 3.91 1.45
C VAL A 124 -7.75 5.23 0.94
N TYR A 125 -7.30 6.11 1.83
CA TYR A 125 -6.69 7.37 1.44
C TYR A 125 -5.47 7.14 0.53
N SER A 126 -4.55 6.26 0.94
CA SER A 126 -3.34 5.97 0.15
C SER A 126 -3.64 5.27 -1.19
N LEU A 127 -4.71 4.47 -1.27
CA LEU A 127 -5.17 3.85 -2.51
C LEU A 127 -5.79 4.84 -3.50
N CYS A 128 -6.35 5.95 -2.99
CA CYS A 128 -7.16 6.89 -3.78
C CYS A 128 -6.47 8.24 -4.03
N ILE A 129 -5.47 8.62 -3.23
CA ILE A 129 -4.78 9.90 -3.42
C ILE A 129 -4.13 9.95 -4.80
N GLU A 130 -4.42 11.04 -5.52
CA GLU A 130 -3.95 11.31 -6.89
C GLU A 130 -4.37 10.25 -7.93
N ASN A 131 -5.28 9.34 -7.58
CA ASN A 131 -5.77 8.28 -8.44
C ASN A 131 -7.30 8.34 -8.55
N ASN A 132 -7.76 9.07 -9.56
CA ASN A 132 -9.17 9.31 -9.82
C ASN A 132 -9.96 8.00 -10.03
N ASN A 133 -9.35 7.02 -10.70
CA ASN A 133 -9.98 5.73 -11.00
C ASN A 133 -10.25 4.93 -9.72
N ASN A 134 -9.29 4.89 -8.80
CA ASN A 134 -9.47 4.24 -7.50
C ASN A 134 -10.44 5.01 -6.61
N ARG A 135 -10.36 6.34 -6.60
CA ARG A 135 -11.28 7.19 -5.87
C ARG A 135 -12.73 6.97 -6.29
N GLU A 136 -13.03 7.05 -7.58
CA GLU A 136 -14.37 6.84 -8.13
C GLU A 136 -14.90 5.45 -7.74
N TYR A 137 -14.06 4.41 -7.92
CA TYR A 137 -14.41 3.06 -7.55
C TYR A 137 -14.73 2.90 -6.06
N PHE A 138 -13.95 3.53 -5.17
CA PHE A 138 -14.24 3.52 -3.73
C PHE A 138 -15.56 4.21 -3.41
N ILE A 139 -15.80 5.40 -3.97
CA ILE A 139 -17.01 6.18 -3.74
C ILE A 139 -18.26 5.41 -4.17
N GLU A 140 -18.20 4.76 -5.34
CA GLU A 140 -19.34 4.04 -5.90
C GLU A 140 -19.68 2.74 -5.15
N ASN A 141 -18.69 2.07 -4.56
CA ASN A 141 -18.86 0.69 -4.09
C ASN A 141 -18.70 0.51 -2.57
N TYR A 142 -18.02 1.43 -1.87
CA TYR A 142 -17.59 1.23 -0.47
C TYR A 142 -17.86 2.40 0.46
N TYR A 143 -17.93 3.63 -0.07
CA TYR A 143 -18.20 4.83 0.74
C TYR A 143 -19.59 4.76 1.38
N ASP A 144 -19.68 5.12 2.66
CA ASP A 144 -20.93 5.24 3.39
C ASP A 144 -20.95 6.57 4.14
N GLU A 145 -21.91 7.45 3.80
CA GLU A 145 -21.97 8.80 4.36
C GLU A 145 -22.17 8.79 5.89
N GLN A 146 -22.96 7.85 6.43
CA GLN A 146 -23.23 7.80 7.87
C GLN A 146 -21.97 7.44 8.66
N ARG A 147 -21.16 6.52 8.11
CA ARG A 147 -19.89 6.07 8.67
C ARG A 147 -18.77 7.10 8.45
N ASP A 148 -18.66 7.65 7.25
CA ASP A 148 -17.43 8.30 6.77
C ASP A 148 -17.42 9.82 6.85
N ARG A 149 -18.58 10.47 7.05
CA ARG A 149 -18.72 11.95 7.06
C ARG A 149 -17.76 12.68 8.03
N ASN A 150 -17.37 12.02 9.12
CA ASN A 150 -16.51 12.62 10.14
C ASN A 150 -15.02 12.28 9.96
N CYS A 151 -14.65 11.51 8.93
CA CYS A 151 -13.26 11.16 8.66
C CYS A 151 -12.62 12.20 7.72
N SER A 152 -11.77 13.07 8.26
CA SER A 152 -11.10 14.13 7.48
C SER A 152 -10.29 13.60 6.28
N LEU A 153 -9.66 12.44 6.42
CA LEU A 153 -8.93 11.78 5.33
C LEU A 153 -9.85 11.36 4.18
N ILE A 154 -11.07 10.91 4.48
CA ILE A 154 -12.03 10.56 3.43
C ILE A 154 -12.65 11.82 2.83
N GLN A 155 -12.92 12.84 3.65
CA GLN A 155 -13.44 14.11 3.15
C GLN A 155 -12.49 14.77 2.14
N SER A 156 -11.17 14.64 2.32
CA SER A 156 -10.20 15.19 1.37
C SER A 156 -10.14 14.45 0.04
N ILE A 157 -10.55 13.18 -0.03
CA ILE A 157 -10.63 12.44 -1.30
C ILE A 157 -11.98 12.61 -1.98
N ILE A 158 -13.11 12.69 -1.26
CA ILE A 158 -14.45 12.73 -1.87
C ILE A 158 -14.90 14.15 -2.27
N THR A 159 -14.29 15.18 -1.72
CA THR A 159 -14.64 16.56 -2.08
C THR A 159 -14.09 16.85 -3.48
N PRO A 160 -14.93 17.30 -4.44
CA PRO A 160 -14.45 17.74 -5.74
C PRO A 160 -13.41 18.84 -5.55
N ILE A 161 -12.25 18.71 -6.21
CA ILE A 161 -11.31 19.83 -6.30
C ILE A 161 -12.07 20.93 -7.06
N PRO A 162 -12.20 22.16 -6.51
CA PRO A 162 -12.85 23.25 -7.22
C PRO A 162 -12.16 23.41 -8.58
N ASP A 163 -12.96 23.40 -9.64
CA ASP A 163 -12.48 23.68 -10.99
C ASP A 163 -12.00 25.14 -11.01
N GLU A 164 -10.69 25.39 -11.02
CA GLU A 164 -10.13 26.75 -11.18
C GLU A 164 -10.31 27.28 -12.62
N SER A 165 -11.20 26.67 -13.42
CA SER A 165 -11.67 27.25 -14.67
C SER A 165 -12.96 28.04 -14.45
N ILE A 166 -12.79 29.37 -14.42
CA ILE A 166 -13.75 30.48 -14.66
C ILE A 166 -13.68 31.52 -13.52
N GLU A 167 -12.83 32.53 -13.74
CA GLU A 167 -13.25 33.93 -13.80
C GLU A 167 -12.14 34.69 -14.54
N SER A 168 -12.10 34.59 -15.87
CA SER A 168 -11.51 35.66 -16.67
C SER A 168 -12.43 36.86 -16.50
N THR A 169 -12.15 37.68 -15.50
CA THR A 169 -12.76 38.99 -15.38
C THR A 169 -12.35 39.77 -16.61
N ASP A 170 -13.30 40.00 -17.51
CA ASP A 170 -13.21 41.03 -18.53
C ASP A 170 -12.90 42.35 -17.81
N ILE A 171 -11.62 42.74 -17.84
CA ILE A 171 -11.21 44.09 -17.48
C ILE A 171 -11.64 44.96 -18.67
N ASP A 172 -12.82 45.54 -18.55
CA ASP A 172 -13.22 46.68 -19.36
C ASP A 172 -12.18 47.79 -19.15
N LEU A 173 -11.29 47.95 -20.14
CA LEU A 173 -10.40 49.09 -20.26
C LEU A 173 -11.22 50.32 -20.65
N LEU A 174 -11.57 51.14 -19.65
CA LEU A 174 -11.94 52.54 -19.83
C LEU A 174 -10.71 53.44 -19.68
#